data_AF-A0A5A7N3Q8-F1
#
_entry.id   AF-A0A5A7N3Q8-F1
#
_cell.length_a   1.000
_cell.length_b   1.000
_cell.length_c   1.000
_cell.angle_alpha   90.00
_cell.angle_beta   90.00
_cell.angle_gamma   90.00
#
_symmetry.space_group_name_H-M   'P 1'
#
loop_
_entity.id
_entity.type
_entity.pdbx_description
1 polymer ?
#
loop_
_entity_poly.entity_id
_entity_poly.type
_entity_poly.pdbx_seq_one_letter_code
_entity_poly.pdbx_strand_id
1 'polypeptide(L)'
;MRRLQLADAQQGMDMTKLAAAYRALGLMSGTSRDGIDAAIIETDGQDWVRTGPSCFLPYEPEMRHDLAQAVARARQGGFEVKTEMASIEARITMAHQDAVDKLLQKSCLAPDEIDLIGFHGHTLFHDPKTG
;
A
#
# COMPACT_ATOMS: atom_id res chain seq x y z
N MET A 1 -31.07 30.82 -29.06
CA MET A 1 -31.62 29.96 -27.99
C MET A 1 -30.90 28.62 -28.09
N ARG A 2 -30.21 28.03 -27.10
CA ARG A 2 -30.03 28.23 -25.66
C ARG A 2 -28.60 27.74 -25.36
N ARG A 3 -27.79 28.59 -24.71
CA ARG A 3 -26.47 28.24 -24.16
C ARG A 3 -26.72 27.36 -22.93
N LEU A 4 -26.25 26.12 -22.91
CA LEU A 4 -26.19 25.32 -21.68
C LEU A 4 -24.89 25.69 -20.97
N GLN A 5 -25.02 26.56 -19.97
CA GLN A 5 -24.01 26.72 -18.92
C GLN A 5 -23.99 25.43 -18.12
N LEU A 6 -22.87 24.71 -18.18
CA LEU A 6 -22.50 23.74 -17.16
C LEU A 6 -21.51 24.44 -16.23
N ALA A 7 -22.08 25.20 -15.30
CA ALA A 7 -21.44 25.51 -14.04
C ALA A 7 -22.07 24.59 -12.98
N ASP A 8 -21.35 24.39 -11.88
CA ASP A 8 -21.74 23.72 -10.64
C ASP A 8 -21.38 22.24 -10.50
N ALA A 9 -20.08 22.01 -10.34
CA ALA A 9 -19.54 21.12 -9.29
C ALA A 9 -18.09 21.51 -8.93
N GLN A 10 -17.85 22.79 -8.65
CA GLN A 10 -16.69 23.21 -7.87
C GLN A 10 -17.22 23.76 -6.56
N GLN A 11 -17.57 22.85 -5.64
CA GLN A 11 -17.76 23.22 -4.24
C GLN A 11 -16.46 23.86 -3.76
N GLY A 12 -16.56 25.13 -3.38
CA GLY A 12 -15.44 25.97 -2.98
C GLY A 12 -14.63 25.28 -1.91
N MET A 13 -13.41 24.89 -2.27
CA MET A 13 -12.42 24.40 -1.32
C MET A 13 -11.96 25.61 -0.51
N ASP A 14 -12.21 25.59 0.80
CA ASP A 14 -11.68 26.60 1.71
C ASP A 14 -10.15 26.58 1.63
N MET A 15 -9.57 27.65 1.08
CA MET A 15 -8.13 27.79 0.87
C MET A 15 -7.34 27.82 2.19
N THR A 16 -8.03 27.94 3.32
CA THR A 16 -7.46 27.83 4.67
C THR A 16 -7.25 26.36 5.11
N LYS A 17 -7.99 25.40 4.53
CA LYS A 17 -7.83 23.94 4.78
C LYS A 17 -6.61 23.33 4.07
N LEU A 18 -5.94 24.09 3.19
CA LEU A 18 -4.66 23.71 2.57
C LEU A 18 -3.47 23.71 3.55
N ALA A 19 -3.66 24.18 4.79
CA ALA A 19 -2.56 24.47 5.71
C ALA A 19 -1.78 23.24 6.22
N ALA A 20 -2.27 22.00 6.05
CA ALA A 20 -1.46 20.78 6.21
C ALA A 20 -2.20 19.53 5.69
N ALA A 21 -2.35 19.39 4.36
CA ALA A 21 -2.76 18.10 3.80
C ALA A 21 -1.55 17.15 3.78
N TYR A 22 -1.61 16.05 4.52
CA TYR A 22 -0.61 15.00 4.47
C TYR A 22 -0.76 14.20 3.19
N ARG A 23 0.37 13.86 2.56
CA ARG A 23 0.45 12.87 1.50
C ARG A 23 0.89 11.53 2.10
N ALA A 24 -0.05 10.59 2.18
CA ALA A 24 0.18 9.27 2.74
C ALA A 24 0.27 8.22 1.63
N LEU A 25 1.30 7.36 1.69
CA LEU A 25 1.47 6.22 0.80
C LEU A 25 1.08 4.93 1.53
N GLY A 26 0.03 4.27 1.09
CA GLY A 26 -0.42 2.98 1.62
C GLY A 26 0.13 1.80 0.81
N LEU A 27 0.50 0.73 1.49
CA LEU A 27 0.97 -0.54 0.93
C LEU A 27 0.20 -1.71 1.52
N MET A 28 -0.24 -2.62 0.66
CA MET A 28 -0.95 -3.84 1.05
C MET A 28 -0.52 -5.02 0.15
N SER A 29 -0.24 -6.16 0.77
CA SER A 29 -0.18 -7.45 0.07
C SER A 29 -1.21 -8.41 0.67
N GLY A 30 -2.28 -8.67 -0.08
CA GLY A 30 -3.37 -9.54 0.35
C GLY A 30 -2.98 -11.03 0.41
N THR A 31 -3.84 -11.83 1.04
CA THR A 31 -3.63 -13.28 1.21
C THR A 31 -3.70 -14.08 -0.09
N SER A 32 -4.13 -13.46 -1.19
CA SER A 32 -4.08 -14.09 -2.52
C SER A 32 -2.63 -14.34 -2.95
N ARG A 33 -1.67 -13.54 -2.45
CA ARG A 33 -0.24 -13.58 -2.78
C ARG A 33 0.03 -13.26 -4.26
N ASP A 34 -0.82 -12.43 -4.87
CA ASP A 34 -0.64 -12.06 -6.28
C ASP A 34 0.39 -10.94 -6.45
N GLY A 35 0.56 -10.09 -5.44
CA GLY A 35 1.46 -8.95 -5.49
C GLY A 35 1.22 -7.94 -4.37
N ILE A 36 1.60 -6.70 -4.65
CA ILE A 36 1.51 -5.55 -3.75
C ILE A 36 0.69 -4.46 -4.43
N ASP A 37 -0.33 -3.98 -3.72
CA ASP A 37 -1.04 -2.76 -4.02
C ASP A 37 -0.35 -1.59 -3.31
N ALA A 38 -0.10 -0.51 -4.05
CA ALA A 38 0.43 0.74 -3.54
C ALA A 38 -0.47 1.90 -3.99
N ALA A 39 -0.79 2.82 -3.09
CA ALA A 39 -1.62 3.97 -3.39
C ALA A 39 -1.19 5.20 -2.58
N ILE A 40 -1.34 6.38 -3.18
CA ILE A 40 -1.16 7.65 -2.49
C ILE A 40 -2.54 8.27 -2.23
N ILE A 41 -2.74 8.80 -1.04
CA ILE A 41 -3.87 9.66 -0.71
C ILE A 41 -3.35 11.00 -0.17
N GLU A 42 -4.17 12.03 -0.30
CA GLU A 42 -4.00 13.26 0.48
C GLU A 42 -5.11 13.33 1.52
N THR A 43 -4.77 13.73 2.75
CA THR A 43 -5.74 13.80 3.84
C THR A 43 -5.36 14.88 4.85
N ASP A 44 -6.35 15.46 5.54
CA ASP A 44 -6.12 16.30 6.72
C ASP A 44 -5.94 15.47 8.00
N GLY A 45 -5.96 14.14 7.89
CA GLY A 45 -5.87 13.21 9.00
C GLY A 45 -7.18 13.05 9.78
N GLN A 46 -8.29 13.64 9.31
CA GLN A 46 -9.58 13.59 10.00
C GLN A 46 -10.70 13.16 9.03
N ASP A 47 -11.36 14.12 8.38
CA ASP A 47 -12.60 13.90 7.63
C ASP A 47 -12.46 14.15 6.12
N TRP A 48 -11.30 14.66 5.68
CA TRP A 48 -11.03 14.88 4.26
C TRP A 48 -10.01 13.86 3.74
N VAL A 49 -10.38 13.22 2.63
CA VAL A 49 -9.50 12.31 1.89
C VAL A 49 -9.68 12.55 0.39
N ARG A 50 -8.55 12.66 -0.32
CA ARG A 50 -8.49 12.69 -1.77
C ARG A 50 -7.65 11.52 -2.26
N THR A 51 -8.24 10.68 -3.11
CA THR A 51 -7.52 9.57 -3.74
C THR A 51 -6.53 10.10 -4.78
N GLY A 52 -5.29 9.64 -4.70
CA GLY A 52 -4.23 9.93 -5.65
C GLY A 52 -3.90 8.74 -6.56
N PRO A 53 -2.70 8.73 -7.17
CA PRO A 53 -2.22 7.64 -8.00
C PRO A 53 -2.11 6.32 -7.22
N SER A 54 -2.28 5.22 -7.94
CA SER A 54 -2.04 3.86 -7.43
C SER A 54 -1.34 2.99 -8.46
N CYS A 55 -0.74 1.90 -7.99
CA CYS A 55 -0.22 0.85 -8.85
C CYS A 55 -0.28 -0.52 -8.17
N PHE A 56 -0.28 -1.55 -9.00
CA PHE A 56 -0.06 -2.93 -8.59
C PHE A 56 1.32 -3.40 -9.07
N LEU A 57 2.04 -4.10 -8.20
CA LEU A 57 3.28 -4.79 -8.52
C LEU A 57 3.07 -6.30 -8.31
N PRO A 58 2.99 -7.10 -9.39
CA PRO A 58 2.84 -8.55 -9.24
C PRO A 58 4.10 -9.15 -8.62
N TYR A 59 3.92 -10.19 -7.81
CA TYR A 59 5.04 -11.00 -7.36
C TYR A 59 5.53 -11.93 -8.48
N GLU A 60 6.85 -12.11 -8.53
CA GLU A 60 7.46 -13.13 -9.37
C GLU A 60 6.94 -14.53 -9.01
N PRO A 61 6.77 -15.44 -9.99
CA PRO A 61 6.24 -16.78 -9.75
C PRO A 61 6.95 -17.55 -8.62
N GLU A 62 8.26 -17.40 -8.49
CA GLU A 62 9.06 -18.00 -7.42
C GLU A 62 8.68 -17.45 -6.05
N MET A 63 8.54 -16.13 -5.91
CA MET A 63 8.10 -15.51 -4.66
C MET A 63 6.69 -15.97 -4.27
N ARG A 64 5.77 -16.10 -5.23
CA ARG A 64 4.42 -16.64 -4.96
C ARG A 64 4.47 -18.08 -4.45
N HIS A 65 5.35 -18.89 -5.01
CA HIS A 65 5.59 -20.25 -4.54
C HIS A 65 6.14 -20.27 -3.11
N ASP A 66 7.16 -19.48 -2.82
CA ASP A 66 7.81 -19.45 -1.51
C ASP A 66 6.85 -18.94 -0.42
N LEU A 67 6.06 -17.90 -0.72
CA LEU A 67 5.00 -17.41 0.15
C LEU A 67 3.96 -18.49 0.45
N ALA A 68 3.60 -19.30 -0.56
CA ALA A 68 2.69 -20.43 -0.36
C ALA A 68 3.24 -21.45 0.64
N GLN A 69 4.53 -21.79 0.52
CA GLN A 69 5.19 -22.71 1.44
C GLN A 69 5.27 -22.12 2.84
N ALA A 70 5.63 -20.84 2.97
CA ALA A 70 5.70 -20.15 4.25
C ALA A 70 4.36 -20.14 4.98
N VAL A 71 3.27 -19.76 4.30
CA VAL A 71 1.91 -19.77 4.88
C VAL A 71 1.49 -21.18 5.30
N ALA A 72 1.78 -22.19 4.47
CA ALA A 72 1.44 -23.58 4.79
C ALA A 72 2.17 -24.06 6.07
N ARG A 73 3.45 -23.74 6.21
CA ARG A 73 4.26 -24.09 7.38
C ARG A 73 3.83 -23.34 8.63
N ALA A 74 3.58 -22.04 8.51
CA ALA A 74 3.11 -21.20 9.61
C ALA A 74 1.80 -21.75 10.23
N ARG A 75 0.88 -22.23 9.39
CA ARG A 75 -0.37 -22.89 9.84
C ARG A 75 -0.15 -24.21 10.58
N GLN A 76 0.98 -24.89 10.36
CA GLN A 76 1.33 -26.14 11.04
C GLN A 76 2.10 -25.89 12.35
N GLY A 77 2.25 -24.64 12.79
CA GLY A 77 3.05 -24.26 13.95
C GLY A 77 4.56 -24.15 13.66
N GLY A 78 4.95 -24.28 12.39
CA GLY A 78 6.34 -24.28 11.94
C GLY A 78 6.93 -22.88 11.79
N PHE A 79 7.11 -22.15 12.89
CA PHE A 79 7.91 -20.91 12.92
C PHE A 79 9.37 -21.14 13.33
N GLU A 80 9.75 -22.37 13.68
CA GLU A 80 11.06 -22.66 14.28
C GLU A 80 12.25 -22.51 13.31
N VAL A 81 12.01 -22.49 11.99
CA VAL A 81 13.07 -22.25 10.98
C VAL A 81 13.28 -20.74 10.78
N LYS A 82 13.91 -20.11 11.77
CA LYS A 82 14.15 -18.65 11.80
C LYS A 82 14.84 -18.09 10.54
N THR A 83 15.74 -18.86 9.92
CA THR A 83 16.55 -18.43 8.78
C THR A 83 15.76 -18.31 7.48
N GLU A 84 14.86 -19.27 7.20
CA GLU A 84 14.03 -19.23 5.99
C GLU A 84 12.95 -18.14 6.08
N MET A 85 12.34 -17.97 7.26
CA MET A 85 11.38 -16.90 7.48
C MET A 85 12.02 -15.51 7.35
N ALA A 86 13.22 -15.33 7.90
CA ALA A 86 13.97 -14.07 7.73
C ALA A 86 14.30 -13.76 6.26
N SER A 87 14.62 -14.78 5.46
CA SER A 87 14.85 -14.61 4.01
C SER A 87 13.59 -14.16 3.27
N ILE A 88 12.44 -14.78 3.57
CA ILE A 88 11.16 -14.43 2.95
C ILE A 88 10.72 -13.03 3.38
N GLU A 89 10.85 -12.69 4.67
CA GLU A 89 10.59 -11.35 5.20
C GLU A 89 11.41 -10.26 4.47
N ALA A 90 12.72 -10.49 4.32
CA ALA A 90 13.60 -9.56 3.61
C ALA A 90 13.17 -9.36 2.15
N ARG A 91 12.83 -10.47 1.46
CA ARG A 91 12.36 -10.42 0.07
C ARG A 91 11.02 -9.69 -0.07
N ILE A 92 10.07 -9.92 0.84
CA ILE A 92 8.79 -9.19 0.85
C ILE A 92 9.05 -7.70 1.07
N THR A 93 9.94 -7.34 2.00
CA THR A 93 10.28 -5.94 2.29
C THR A 93 10.88 -5.25 1.06
N MET A 94 11.81 -5.90 0.36
CA MET A 94 12.36 -5.38 -0.89
C MET A 94 11.27 -5.22 -1.98
N ALA A 95 10.36 -6.18 -2.12
CA ALA A 95 9.26 -6.05 -3.08
C ALA A 95 8.31 -4.87 -2.75
N HIS A 96 8.12 -4.55 -1.47
CA HIS A 96 7.37 -3.35 -1.08
C HIS A 96 8.12 -2.07 -1.41
N GLN A 97 9.45 -2.04 -1.24
CA GLN A 97 10.28 -0.94 -1.70
C GLN A 97 10.14 -0.75 -3.22
N ASP A 98 10.21 -1.82 -4.01
CA ASP A 98 10.03 -1.75 -5.47
C ASP A 98 8.65 -1.18 -5.85
N ALA A 99 7.61 -1.51 -5.08
CA ALA A 99 6.27 -0.96 -5.28
C ALA A 99 6.19 0.54 -4.97
N VAL A 100 6.89 0.99 -3.91
CA VAL A 100 7.04 2.42 -3.58
C VAL A 100 7.75 3.15 -4.70
N ASP A 101 8.92 2.66 -5.13
CA ASP A 101 9.73 3.29 -6.18
C ASP A 101 8.95 3.41 -7.49
N LYS A 102 8.23 2.35 -7.87
CA LYS A 102 7.34 2.36 -9.04
C LYS A 102 6.24 3.40 -8.93
N LEU A 103 5.62 3.55 -7.76
CA LEU A 103 4.55 4.51 -7.55
C LEU A 103 5.05 5.96 -7.56
N LEU A 104 6.19 6.22 -6.91
CA LEU A 104 6.85 7.53 -6.91
C LEU A 104 7.25 7.95 -8.32
N GLN A 105 7.89 7.03 -9.08
CA GLN A 105 8.23 7.27 -10.47
C GLN A 105 6.99 7.55 -11.32
N LYS A 106 5.91 6.78 -11.16
CA LYS A 106 4.65 6.97 -11.90
C LYS A 106 3.97 8.30 -11.57
N SER A 107 4.12 8.79 -10.34
CA SER A 107 3.48 10.01 -9.86
C SER A 107 4.36 11.26 -10.01
N CYS A 108 5.60 11.10 -10.48
CA CYS A 108 6.60 12.17 -10.55
C CYS A 108 6.83 12.87 -9.19
N LEU A 109 6.76 12.10 -8.10
CA LEU A 109 6.97 12.58 -6.74
C LEU A 109 8.35 12.15 -6.22
N ALA A 110 9.00 13.03 -5.48
CA ALA A 110 10.18 12.69 -4.71
C ALA A 110 9.81 12.02 -3.37
N PRO A 111 10.69 11.18 -2.78
CA PRO A 111 10.41 10.52 -1.51
C PRO A 111 10.12 11.47 -0.34
N ASP A 112 10.72 12.66 -0.33
CA ASP A 112 10.53 13.70 0.69
C ASP A 112 9.18 14.45 0.56
N GLU A 113 8.42 14.20 -0.50
CA GLU A 113 7.05 14.68 -0.67
C GLU A 113 6.00 13.73 -0.09
N ILE A 114 6.41 12.61 0.51
CA ILE A 114 5.54 11.67 1.23
C ILE A 114 5.75 11.86 2.73
N ASP A 115 4.68 12.24 3.43
CA ASP A 115 4.74 12.50 4.87
C ASP A 115 4.75 11.23 5.72
N LEU A 116 4.06 10.17 5.25
CA LEU A 116 3.96 8.90 5.96
C LEU A 116 3.69 7.71 5.04
N ILE A 117 4.12 6.52 5.49
CA ILE A 117 3.86 5.25 4.84
C ILE A 117 3.01 4.37 5.75
N GLY A 118 1.84 3.96 5.26
CA GLY A 118 1.02 2.92 5.86
C GLY A 118 1.46 1.55 5.33
N PHE A 119 2.13 0.75 6.15
CA PHE A 119 2.69 -0.55 5.76
C PHE A 119 1.92 -1.69 6.42
N HIS A 120 1.01 -2.33 5.68
CA HIS A 120 0.34 -3.55 6.18
C HIS A 120 1.29 -4.76 6.18
N GLY A 121 2.18 -4.83 5.18
CA GLY A 121 3.00 -6.01 4.91
C GLY A 121 2.18 -7.18 4.38
N HIS A 122 2.64 -8.40 4.68
CA HIS A 122 2.02 -9.64 4.24
C HIS A 122 1.73 -10.56 5.43
N THR A 123 0.48 -11.00 5.55
CA THR A 123 0.07 -11.89 6.65
C THR A 123 0.51 -13.33 6.39
N LEU A 124 1.46 -13.84 7.19
CA LEU A 124 1.85 -15.26 7.14
C LEU A 124 0.91 -16.15 7.99
N PHE A 125 0.47 -15.64 9.14
CA PHE A 125 -0.42 -16.33 10.08
C PHE A 125 -1.25 -15.33 10.85
N HIS A 126 -2.49 -15.69 11.16
CA HIS A 126 -3.40 -14.89 11.95
C HIS A 126 -4.33 -15.80 12.74
N ASP A 127 -4.20 -15.79 14.07
CA ASP A 127 -5.10 -16.51 15.00
C ASP A 127 -5.59 -15.56 16.09
N PRO A 128 -6.70 -14.83 15.85
CA PRO A 128 -7.23 -13.87 16.82
C PRO A 128 -7.90 -14.54 18.01
N LYS A 129 -8.18 -15.86 17.96
CA LYS A 129 -8.83 -16.58 19.07
C LYS A 129 -7.85 -16.92 20.18
N THR A 130 -6.56 -17.00 19.86
CA THR A 130 -5.48 -17.31 20.79
C THR A 130 -4.58 -16.10 21.11
N GLY A 131 -4.93 -14.92 20.59
CA GLY A 131 -4.14 -13.68 20.72
C GLY A 131 -4.46 -12.87 21.97
#